data_AF-A0A1U7NUZ7-F1
#
_entry.id   AF-A0A1U7NUZ7-F1
#
_cell.length_a   1.000
_cell.length_b   1.000
_cell.length_c   1.000
_cell.angle_alpha   90.00
_cell.angle_beta   90.00
_cell.angle_gamma   90.00
#
_symmetry.space_group_name_H-M   'P 1'
#
loop_
_entity.id
_entity.type
_entity.pdbx_description
1 polymer ?
#
loop_
_entity_poly.entity_id
_entity_poly.type
_entity_poly.pdbx_seq_one_letter_code
_entity_poly.pdbx_strand_id
1 'polypeptide(L)'
;MPEFDRVREALRASMSAWATLEVRGDQARVIPAPDLDQMALHLETADPHWSLTWACDSVQPPVVRARLTLLGVTREGLSGGHTLDDAKWAALADAARTFGVAPAGEIPWVEYDAEDGPNTSDLDEVTPLPTAPAAAALPPEPPRDPQMEKARDHINDLLEQLRALGRGKEATRFMMRGYGENVEESRAIYKEIQAVLKS
;
A
#
# COMPACT_ATOMS: atom_id res chain seq x y z
N MET A 1 8.70 0.97 18.89
CA MET A 1 8.26 1.10 20.30
C MET A 1 7.25 0.00 20.51
N PRO A 2 7.53 -0.99 21.38
CA PRO A 2 6.75 -2.22 21.45
C PRO A 2 5.27 -2.01 21.79
N GLU A 3 4.92 -0.93 22.50
CA GLU A 3 3.53 -0.60 22.86
C GLU A 3 2.70 -0.16 21.64
N PHE A 4 3.27 0.69 20.78
CA PHE A 4 2.62 1.07 19.51
C PHE A 4 2.44 -0.13 18.58
N ASP A 5 3.40 -1.04 18.57
CA ASP A 5 3.28 -2.27 17.79
C ASP A 5 2.11 -3.13 18.30
N ARG A 6 1.94 -3.29 19.62
CA ARG A 6 0.80 -4.02 20.22
C ARG A 6 -0.55 -3.41 19.88
N VAL A 7 -0.68 -2.09 20.00
CA VAL A 7 -1.93 -1.38 19.65
C VAL A 7 -2.24 -1.52 18.16
N ARG A 8 -1.22 -1.44 17.29
CA ARG A 8 -1.41 -1.67 15.86
C ARG A 8 -1.85 -3.09 15.56
N GLU A 9 -1.29 -4.10 16.24
CA GLU A 9 -1.76 -5.48 16.11
C GLU A 9 -3.19 -5.67 16.64
N ALA A 10 -3.56 -5.01 17.74
CA ALA A 10 -4.93 -5.03 18.26
C ALA A 10 -5.93 -4.46 17.25
N LEU A 11 -5.64 -3.30 16.67
CA LEU A 11 -6.45 -2.70 15.60
C LEU A 11 -6.51 -3.61 14.37
N ARG A 12 -5.40 -4.23 13.97
CA ARG A 12 -5.37 -5.17 12.84
C ARG A 12 -6.22 -6.40 13.11
N ALA A 13 -6.14 -6.98 14.31
CA ALA A 13 -6.91 -8.15 14.70
C ALA A 13 -8.43 -7.89 14.70
N SER A 14 -8.84 -6.64 14.92
CA SER A 14 -10.25 -6.24 14.85
C SER A 14 -10.79 -5.97 13.44
N MET A 15 -9.98 -6.06 12.37
CA MET A 15 -10.41 -5.77 10.99
C MET A 15 -11.27 -6.91 10.40
N SER A 16 -12.46 -7.12 10.96
CA SER A 16 -13.40 -8.18 10.59
C SER A 16 -14.77 -7.68 10.15
N ALA A 17 -14.96 -6.36 10.09
CA ALA A 17 -16.17 -5.74 9.56
C ALA A 17 -15.91 -5.10 8.19
N TRP A 18 -16.96 -4.74 7.48
CA TRP A 18 -16.90 -4.12 6.16
C TRP A 18 -17.75 -2.86 6.11
N ALA A 19 -17.22 -1.78 5.53
CA ALA A 19 -17.94 -0.52 5.35
C ALA A 19 -18.24 -0.28 3.87
N THR A 20 -19.49 0.06 3.54
CA THR A 20 -19.90 0.36 2.16
C THR A 20 -19.66 1.82 1.81
N LEU A 21 -18.67 2.09 0.96
CA LEU A 21 -18.34 3.44 0.55
C LEU A 21 -19.31 4.00 -0.48
N GLU A 22 -19.68 3.19 -1.47
CA GLU A 22 -20.57 3.57 -2.56
C GLU A 22 -21.29 2.34 -3.11
N VAL A 23 -22.50 2.56 -3.63
CA VAL A 23 -23.30 1.55 -4.33
C VAL A 23 -23.56 2.06 -5.75
N ARG A 24 -23.37 1.17 -6.73
CA ARG A 24 -23.60 1.41 -8.15
C ARG A 24 -24.33 0.23 -8.76
N GLY A 25 -25.64 0.34 -8.88
CA GLY A 25 -26.47 -0.75 -9.39
C GLY A 25 -26.44 -1.94 -8.44
N ASP A 26 -26.01 -3.09 -8.96
CA ASP A 26 -25.84 -4.38 -8.28
C ASP A 26 -24.45 -4.56 -7.66
N GLN A 27 -23.67 -3.48 -7.54
CA GLN A 27 -22.33 -3.51 -6.98
C GLN A 27 -22.14 -2.52 -5.84
N ALA A 28 -21.42 -2.94 -4.82
CA ALA A 28 -20.99 -2.10 -3.70
C ALA A 28 -19.47 -2.08 -3.62
N ARG A 29 -18.91 -0.91 -3.33
CA ARG A 29 -17.49 -0.76 -3.02
C ARG A 29 -17.30 -0.80 -1.52
N VAL A 30 -16.51 -1.76 -1.04
CA VAL A 30 -16.36 -2.02 0.39
C VAL A 30 -14.91 -1.88 0.84
N ILE A 31 -14.70 -1.44 2.08
CA ILE A 31 -13.40 -1.45 2.73
C ILE A 31 -13.49 -2.23 4.05
N PRO A 32 -12.41 -2.91 4.47
CA PRO A 32 -12.38 -3.51 5.79
C PRO A 32 -12.35 -2.40 6.84
N ALA A 33 -13.09 -2.62 7.92
CA ALA A 33 -13.21 -1.73 9.05
C ALA A 33 -13.02 -2.52 10.36
N PRO A 34 -12.55 -1.87 11.43
CA PRO A 34 -12.53 -2.50 12.74
C PRO A 34 -13.95 -2.81 13.20
N ASP A 35 -14.23 -4.05 13.57
CA ASP A 35 -15.39 -4.39 14.37
C ASP A 35 -15.23 -3.77 15.76
N LEU A 36 -16.26 -3.05 16.23
CA LEU A 36 -16.16 -2.26 17.45
C LEU A 36 -15.99 -3.12 18.71
N ASP A 37 -16.63 -4.27 18.76
CA ASP A 37 -16.60 -5.15 19.93
C ASP A 37 -15.25 -5.88 20.00
N GLN A 38 -14.76 -6.41 18.88
CA GLN A 38 -13.42 -7.00 18.80
C GLN A 38 -12.32 -5.97 19.07
N MET A 39 -12.47 -4.77 18.53
CA MET A 39 -11.52 -3.67 18.76
C MET A 39 -11.46 -3.30 20.24
N ALA A 40 -12.61 -3.15 20.90
CA ALA A 40 -12.68 -2.85 22.32
C ALA A 40 -11.96 -3.93 23.15
N LEU A 41 -12.26 -5.21 22.89
CA LEU A 41 -11.65 -6.35 23.58
C LEU A 41 -10.11 -6.36 23.43
N HIS A 42 -9.60 -6.15 22.22
CA HIS A 42 -8.16 -6.15 21.97
C HIS A 42 -7.47 -4.91 22.56
N LEU A 43 -8.10 -3.74 22.48
CA LEU A 43 -7.54 -2.48 22.99
C LEU A 43 -7.56 -2.39 24.51
N GLU A 44 -8.56 -2.94 25.21
CA GLU A 44 -8.57 -2.97 26.68
C GLU A 44 -7.31 -3.62 27.27
N THR A 45 -6.76 -4.63 26.59
CA THR A 45 -5.51 -5.28 27.00
C THR A 45 -4.27 -4.50 26.58
N ALA A 46 -4.29 -3.88 25.39
CA ALA A 46 -3.14 -3.19 24.82
C ALA A 46 -2.93 -1.77 25.35
N ASP A 47 -4.02 -1.05 25.61
CA ASP A 47 -4.07 0.31 26.14
C ASP A 47 -5.39 0.55 26.92
N PRO A 48 -5.41 0.39 28.24
CA PRO A 48 -6.62 0.60 29.05
C PRO A 48 -7.19 2.03 29.03
N HIS A 49 -6.43 3.01 28.52
CA HIS A 49 -6.85 4.41 28.43
C HIS A 49 -7.32 4.80 27.03
N TRP A 50 -7.51 3.81 26.15
CA TRP A 50 -8.03 4.05 24.82
C TRP A 50 -9.40 4.73 24.88
N SER A 51 -9.70 5.57 23.90
CA SER A 51 -11.02 6.18 23.79
C SER A 51 -11.38 6.45 22.34
N LEU A 52 -12.68 6.36 22.07
CA LEU A 52 -13.27 6.63 20.77
C LEU A 52 -14.44 7.59 20.94
N THR A 53 -14.43 8.66 20.14
CA THR A 53 -15.51 9.65 20.10
C THR A 53 -15.95 9.87 18.66
N TRP A 54 -17.24 10.16 18.49
CA TRP A 54 -17.87 10.30 17.19
C TRP A 54 -18.41 11.71 17.00
N ALA A 55 -18.34 12.22 15.78
CA ALA A 55 -19.09 13.38 15.35
C ALA A 55 -19.76 13.10 14.00
N CYS A 56 -20.97 13.59 13.81
CA CYS A 56 -21.64 13.59 12.52
C CYS A 56 -21.53 14.99 11.93
N ASP A 57 -20.78 15.12 10.84
CA ASP A 57 -20.55 16.39 10.15
C ASP A 57 -21.69 16.69 9.18
N SER A 58 -22.28 15.64 8.60
CA SER A 58 -23.44 15.75 7.72
C SER A 58 -24.24 14.45 7.74
N VAL A 59 -25.57 14.57 7.70
CA VAL A 59 -26.48 13.42 7.55
C VAL A 59 -26.82 13.15 6.08
N GLN A 60 -26.69 14.15 5.20
CA GLN A 60 -26.97 14.01 3.76
C GLN A 60 -26.11 14.99 2.92
N PRO A 61 -25.08 14.51 2.20
CA PRO A 61 -24.60 13.13 2.20
C PRO A 61 -24.07 12.73 3.59
N PRO A 62 -24.13 11.44 3.98
CA PRO A 62 -23.61 11.00 5.27
C PRO A 62 -22.10 11.22 5.37
N VAL A 63 -21.66 11.93 6.41
CA VAL A 63 -20.24 12.16 6.73
C VAL A 63 -20.07 12.07 8.24
N VAL A 64 -19.19 11.18 8.67
CA VAL A 64 -18.89 10.90 10.08
C VAL A 64 -17.40 11.06 10.33
N ARG A 65 -17.08 11.58 11.52
CA ARG A 65 -15.73 11.67 12.05
C ARG A 65 -15.56 10.73 13.22
N ALA A 66 -14.51 9.92 13.17
CA ALA A 66 -14.07 9.07 14.27
C ALA A 66 -12.79 9.68 14.87
N ARG A 67 -12.80 9.99 16.16
CA ARG A 67 -11.62 10.43 16.89
C ARG A 67 -11.19 9.33 17.85
N LEU A 68 -10.05 8.71 17.54
CA LEU A 68 -9.48 7.58 18.26
C LEU A 68 -8.21 8.02 19.00
N THR A 69 -8.18 7.80 20.30
CA THR A 69 -7.00 8.08 21.15
C THR A 69 -6.41 6.78 21.63
N LEU A 70 -5.12 6.59 21.37
CA LEU A 70 -4.35 5.40 21.75
C LEU A 70 -3.00 5.84 22.30
N LEU A 71 -2.60 5.34 23.45
CA LEU A 71 -1.34 5.64 24.14
C LEU A 71 -1.11 7.16 24.27
N GLY A 72 -2.19 7.91 24.53
CA GLY A 72 -2.19 9.38 24.62
C GLY A 72 -2.09 10.13 23.29
N VAL A 73 -2.04 9.42 22.15
CA VAL A 73 -2.05 10.03 20.81
C VAL A 73 -3.45 9.97 20.23
N THR A 74 -4.02 11.13 19.94
CA THR A 74 -5.32 11.25 19.28
C THR A 74 -5.12 11.42 17.77
N ARG A 75 -5.83 10.60 16.98
CA ARG A 75 -5.93 10.76 15.53
C ARG A 75 -7.41 10.69 15.10
N GLU A 76 -7.70 11.32 13.98
CA GLU A 76 -9.05 11.42 13.46
C GLU A 76 -9.12 10.81 12.07
N GLY A 77 -10.22 10.10 11.78
CA GLY A 77 -10.62 9.70 10.45
C GLY A 77 -11.94 10.39 10.08
N LEU A 78 -12.07 10.81 8.83
CA LEU A 78 -13.26 11.48 8.31
C LEU A 78 -13.68 10.79 7.02
N SER A 79 -14.87 10.19 7.01
CA SER A 79 -15.36 9.49 5.82
C SER A 79 -16.85 9.67 5.61
N GLY A 80 -17.26 9.57 4.36
CA GLY A 80 -18.64 9.29 3.98
C GLY A 80 -18.88 7.80 3.75
N GLY A 81 -20.12 7.45 3.45
CA GLY A 81 -20.56 6.09 3.13
C GLY A 81 -21.94 6.09 2.48
N HIS A 82 -22.39 4.91 2.05
CA HIS A 82 -23.71 4.74 1.45
C HIS A 82 -24.83 5.09 2.45
N THR A 83 -24.70 4.62 3.69
CA THR A 83 -25.54 4.99 4.83
C THR A 83 -24.74 5.74 5.89
N LEU A 84 -25.43 6.26 6.93
CA LEU A 84 -24.76 6.86 8.08
C LEU A 84 -23.94 5.85 8.88
N ASP A 85 -24.39 4.59 8.95
CA ASP A 85 -23.66 3.53 9.62
C ASP A 85 -22.40 3.14 8.83
N ASP A 86 -22.51 3.03 7.51
CA ASP A 86 -21.34 2.83 6.65
C ASP A 86 -20.31 3.95 6.79
N ALA A 87 -20.77 5.22 6.86
CA ALA A 87 -19.88 6.36 7.08
C ALA A 87 -19.14 6.25 8.43
N LYS A 88 -19.81 5.73 9.47
CA LYS A 88 -19.21 5.47 10.78
C LYS A 88 -18.11 4.42 10.71
N TRP A 89 -18.38 3.28 10.07
CA TRP A 89 -17.38 2.22 9.87
C TRP A 89 -16.21 2.70 9.01
N ALA A 90 -16.49 3.43 7.95
CA ALA A 90 -15.46 3.98 7.06
C ALA A 90 -14.58 5.03 7.76
N ALA A 91 -15.16 5.88 8.61
CA ALA A 91 -14.41 6.86 9.41
C ALA A 91 -13.50 6.17 10.43
N LEU A 92 -13.94 5.06 11.01
CA LEU A 92 -13.11 4.26 11.92
C LEU A 92 -11.97 3.57 11.19
N ALA A 93 -12.23 2.99 10.02
CA ALA A 93 -11.20 2.43 9.16
C ALA A 93 -10.16 3.50 8.79
N ASP A 94 -10.60 4.72 8.50
CA ASP A 94 -9.71 5.85 8.21
C ASP A 94 -8.86 6.27 9.43
N ALA A 95 -9.48 6.32 10.62
CA ALA A 95 -8.75 6.55 11.86
C ALA A 95 -7.68 5.46 12.10
N ALA A 96 -8.01 4.18 11.88
CA ALA A 96 -7.07 3.07 12.02
C ALA A 96 -5.91 3.14 11.00
N ARG A 97 -6.16 3.59 9.76
CA ARG A 97 -5.09 3.85 8.77
C ARG A 97 -4.08 4.85 9.27
N THR A 98 -4.54 5.88 9.99
CA THR A 98 -3.61 6.87 10.55
C THR A 98 -2.66 6.23 11.56
N PHE A 99 -3.02 5.14 12.24
CA PHE A 99 -2.13 4.37 13.12
C PHE A 99 -1.28 3.31 12.38
N GLY A 100 -1.31 3.30 11.04
CA GLY A 100 -0.54 2.38 10.21
C GLY A 100 -1.23 1.04 9.96
N VAL A 101 -2.54 0.94 10.18
CA VAL A 101 -3.36 -0.22 9.81
C VAL A 101 -4.09 0.08 8.51
N ALA A 102 -3.45 -0.23 7.39
CA ALA A 102 -4.06 -0.08 6.07
C ALA A 102 -4.54 -1.44 5.52
N PRO A 103 -5.65 -1.48 4.77
CA PRO A 103 -6.00 -2.64 3.98
C PRO A 103 -4.88 -2.98 3.00
N ALA A 104 -4.65 -4.27 2.79
CA ALA A 104 -3.73 -4.74 1.76
C ALA A 104 -4.46 -4.71 0.41
N GLY A 105 -3.87 -4.05 -0.60
CA GLY A 105 -4.36 -4.10 -1.98
C GLY A 105 -5.41 -3.04 -2.34
N GLU A 106 -6.06 -3.26 -3.47
CA GLU A 106 -7.09 -2.38 -4.02
C GLU A 106 -8.42 -2.55 -3.28
N ILE A 107 -9.24 -1.51 -3.31
CA ILE A 107 -10.57 -1.50 -2.68
C ILE A 107 -11.52 -2.32 -3.56
N PRO A 108 -12.05 -3.47 -3.08
CA PRO A 108 -12.86 -4.37 -3.89
C PRO A 108 -14.26 -3.83 -4.17
N TRP A 109 -14.81 -4.27 -5.29
CA TRP A 109 -16.23 -4.21 -5.61
C TRP A 109 -16.83 -5.59 -5.39
N VAL A 110 -17.95 -5.65 -4.70
CA VAL A 110 -18.71 -6.88 -4.41
C VAL A 110 -20.13 -6.75 -4.95
N GLU A 111 -20.79 -7.90 -5.11
CA GLU A 111 -22.22 -7.95 -5.38
C GLU A 111 -23.00 -7.27 -4.24
N TYR A 112 -24.02 -6.51 -4.61
CA TYR A 112 -24.87 -5.78 -3.68
C TYR A 112 -26.33 -6.07 -3.95
N ASP A 113 -27.03 -6.51 -2.91
CA ASP A 113 -28.48 -6.61 -2.87
C ASP A 113 -29.03 -5.57 -1.88
N ALA A 114 -30.20 -5.00 -2.17
CA ALA A 114 -30.78 -3.96 -1.33
C ALA A 114 -31.37 -4.48 -0.01
N GLU A 115 -31.78 -5.75 0.05
CA GLU A 115 -32.29 -6.41 1.24
C GLU A 115 -31.15 -7.03 2.05
N ASP A 116 -30.21 -7.69 1.39
CA ASP A 116 -29.12 -8.43 2.04
C ASP A 116 -27.82 -7.62 2.24
N GLY A 117 -27.64 -6.51 1.52
CA GLY A 117 -26.44 -5.67 1.57
C GLY A 117 -25.28 -6.18 0.70
N PRO A 118 -24.04 -5.70 0.93
CA PRO A 118 -22.87 -6.17 0.19
C PRO A 118 -22.50 -7.62 0.54
N ASN A 119 -22.29 -8.47 -0.46
CA ASN A 119 -21.83 -9.84 -0.26
C ASN A 119 -20.30 -9.87 -0.03
N THR A 120 -19.87 -9.99 1.21
CA THR A 120 -18.44 -10.01 1.59
C THR A 120 -17.89 -11.41 1.86
N SER A 121 -18.69 -12.46 1.64
CA SER A 121 -18.34 -13.85 2.01
C SER A 121 -17.04 -14.34 1.37
N ASP A 122 -16.81 -13.97 0.11
CA ASP A 122 -15.62 -14.35 -0.65
C ASP A 122 -14.36 -13.54 -0.26
N LEU A 123 -14.52 -12.45 0.50
CA LEU A 123 -13.43 -11.60 0.96
C LEU A 123 -12.83 -12.09 2.29
N ASP A 124 -13.65 -12.71 3.14
CA ASP A 124 -13.22 -13.27 4.43
C ASP A 124 -12.30 -14.50 4.23
N GLU A 125 -12.45 -15.25 3.13
CA GLU A 125 -11.62 -16.41 2.80
C GLU A 125 -10.21 -16.05 2.27
N VAL A 126 -9.97 -14.78 1.88
CA VAL A 126 -8.73 -14.34 1.20
C VAL A 126 -7.82 -13.48 2.09
N THR A 127 -8.11 -13.34 3.38
CA THR A 127 -7.32 -12.45 4.24
C THR A 127 -6.49 -13.19 5.31
N PRO A 128 -5.36 -13.82 4.96
CA PRO A 128 -4.29 -13.96 5.94
C PRO A 128 -3.79 -12.54 6.25
N LEU A 129 -4.10 -12.05 7.45
CA LEU A 129 -3.50 -10.83 7.99
C LEU A 129 -1.97 -10.97 7.88
N PRO A 130 -1.27 -10.09 7.13
CA PRO A 130 0.16 -10.21 6.98
C PRO A 130 0.84 -9.94 8.32
N THR A 131 1.33 -11.00 8.94
CA THR A 131 2.29 -10.93 10.04
C THR A 131 3.58 -10.35 9.46
N ALA A 132 3.96 -9.16 9.94
CA ALA A 132 5.13 -8.35 9.57
C ALA A 132 5.00 -7.50 8.27
N PRO A 133 5.64 -6.31 8.21
CA PRO A 133 5.66 -5.51 7.00
C PRO A 133 6.53 -6.22 5.97
N ALA A 134 5.90 -6.94 5.04
CA ALA A 134 6.54 -7.28 3.78
C ALA A 134 6.81 -5.96 3.04
N ALA A 135 8.08 -5.71 2.72
CA ALA A 135 8.49 -4.62 1.87
C ALA A 135 7.61 -4.59 0.61
N ALA A 136 7.09 -3.42 0.26
CA ALA A 136 6.25 -3.24 -0.92
C ALA A 136 6.86 -3.94 -2.14
N ALA A 137 6.16 -4.92 -2.69
CA ALA A 137 6.49 -5.46 -3.99
C ALA A 137 6.25 -4.35 -5.01
N LEU A 138 7.34 -3.87 -5.60
CA LEU A 138 7.31 -3.02 -6.79
C LEU A 138 6.50 -3.72 -7.89
N PRO A 139 5.90 -2.97 -8.83
CA PRO A 139 5.20 -3.56 -9.97
C PRO A 139 6.09 -4.60 -10.66
N PRO A 140 5.51 -5.69 -11.20
CA PRO A 140 6.29 -6.76 -11.81
C PRO A 140 7.20 -6.16 -12.88
N GLU A 141 8.51 -6.29 -12.67
CA GLU A 141 9.48 -5.91 -13.68
C GLU A 141 9.13 -6.66 -14.97
N PRO A 142 9.12 -5.96 -16.13
CA PRO A 142 8.93 -6.62 -17.41
C PRO A 142 9.96 -7.75 -17.53
N PRO A 143 9.60 -8.89 -18.14
CA PRO A 143 10.38 -10.12 -18.09
C PRO A 143 11.84 -9.83 -18.45
N ARG A 144 12.72 -10.02 -17.46
CA ARG A 144 14.17 -9.80 -17.59
C ARG A 144 14.70 -10.82 -18.60
N ASP A 145 14.95 -10.36 -19.83
CA ASP A 145 15.54 -11.18 -20.87
C ASP A 145 16.98 -11.56 -20.47
N PRO A 146 17.35 -12.86 -20.38
CA PRO A 146 18.70 -13.30 -20.02
C PRO A 146 19.80 -12.73 -20.93
N GLN A 147 19.44 -12.29 -22.14
CA GLN A 147 20.36 -11.64 -23.07
C GLN A 147 20.66 -10.18 -22.68
N MET A 148 19.72 -9.50 -22.03
CA MET A 148 19.90 -8.13 -21.53
C MET A 148 20.83 -8.11 -20.31
N GLU A 149 20.76 -9.11 -19.43
CA GLU A 149 21.68 -9.23 -18.28
C GLU A 149 23.13 -9.41 -18.74
N LYS A 150 23.38 -10.33 -19.68
CA LYS A 150 24.72 -10.50 -20.27
C LYS A 150 25.23 -9.25 -20.97
N ALA A 151 24.36 -8.49 -21.63
CA ALA A 151 24.74 -7.23 -22.26
C ALA A 151 25.11 -6.15 -21.23
N ARG A 152 24.37 -6.08 -20.12
CA ARG A 152 24.65 -5.14 -19.02
C ARG A 152 25.98 -5.43 -18.34
N ASP A 153 26.26 -6.69 -18.05
CA ASP A 153 27.54 -7.10 -17.45
C ASP A 153 28.71 -6.71 -18.36
N HIS A 154 28.58 -6.93 -19.67
CA HIS A 154 29.63 -6.57 -20.62
C HIS A 154 29.84 -5.06 -20.76
N ILE A 155 28.77 -4.25 -20.63
CA ILE A 155 28.88 -2.79 -20.59
C ILE A 155 29.56 -2.34 -19.28
N ASN A 156 29.25 -2.98 -18.15
CA ASN A 156 29.90 -2.69 -16.87
C ASN A 156 31.40 -2.93 -16.90
N ASP A 157 31.84 -4.05 -17.45
CA ASP A 157 33.27 -4.37 -17.62
C ASP A 157 34.00 -3.28 -18.43
N LEU A 158 33.37 -2.76 -19.48
CA LEU A 158 33.95 -1.69 -20.30
C LEU A 158 33.96 -0.33 -19.58
N LEU A 159 32.93 -0.01 -18.80
CA LEU A 159 32.89 1.21 -17.99
C LEU A 159 33.93 1.18 -16.86
N GLU A 160 34.22 0.00 -16.32
CA GLU A 160 35.29 -0.21 -15.35
C GLU A 160 36.67 -0.04 -15.99
N GLN A 161 36.88 -0.57 -17.21
CA GLN A 161 38.10 -0.33 -17.99
C GLN A 161 38.29 1.15 -18.34
N LEU A 162 37.24 1.87 -18.75
CA LEU A 162 37.31 3.33 -18.98
C LEU A 162 37.71 4.10 -17.72
N ARG A 163 37.20 3.70 -16.55
CA ARG A 163 37.59 4.29 -15.26
C ARG A 163 39.05 4.01 -14.93
N ALA A 164 39.51 2.78 -15.16
CA ALA A 164 40.92 2.40 -14.95
C ALA A 164 41.89 3.15 -15.87
N LEU A 165 41.46 3.48 -17.10
CA LEU A 165 42.24 4.28 -18.06
C LEU A 165 42.19 5.80 -17.80
N GLY A 166 41.61 6.24 -16.68
CA GLY A 166 41.55 7.66 -16.30
C GLY A 166 40.46 8.47 -17.02
N ARG A 167 39.62 7.83 -17.84
CA ARG A 167 38.49 8.46 -18.55
C ARG A 167 37.16 8.34 -17.78
N GLY A 168 37.24 8.47 -16.46
CA GLY A 168 36.10 8.27 -15.56
C GLY A 168 34.92 9.22 -15.81
N LYS A 169 35.17 10.44 -16.32
CA LYS A 169 34.11 11.41 -16.66
C LYS A 169 33.22 10.92 -17.81
N GLU A 170 33.80 10.22 -18.78
CA GLU A 170 33.04 9.65 -19.91
C GLU A 170 32.26 8.43 -19.44
N ALA A 171 32.87 7.58 -18.60
CA ALA A 171 32.17 6.45 -17.98
C ALA A 171 30.95 6.88 -17.14
N THR A 172 31.06 7.97 -16.36
CA THR A 172 29.92 8.52 -15.59
C THR A 172 28.81 9.04 -16.51
N ARG A 173 29.16 9.63 -17.67
CA ARG A 173 28.17 10.10 -18.65
C ARG A 173 27.35 8.96 -19.23
N PHE A 174 28.00 7.84 -19.56
CA PHE A 174 27.31 6.65 -20.05
C PHE A 174 26.45 5.99 -18.96
N MET A 175 26.93 5.96 -17.71
CA MET A 175 26.17 5.43 -16.58
C MET A 175 24.87 6.23 -16.33
N MET A 176 24.92 7.56 -16.44
CA MET A 176 23.72 8.41 -16.29
C MET A 176 22.70 8.22 -17.43
N ARG A 177 23.15 7.80 -18.61
CA ARG A 177 22.28 7.51 -19.77
C ARG A 177 21.59 6.13 -19.68
N GLY A 178 22.06 5.27 -18.78
CA GLY A 178 21.55 3.90 -18.62
C GLY A 178 22.05 2.94 -19.71
N TYR A 179 21.58 1.69 -19.67
CA TYR A 179 22.02 0.60 -20.55
C TYR A 179 21.19 0.46 -21.83
N GLY A 180 20.28 1.41 -22.10
CA GLY A 180 19.27 1.29 -23.16
C GLY A 180 18.07 0.46 -22.71
N GLU A 181 16.88 0.79 -23.24
CA GLU A 181 15.63 0.12 -22.87
C GLU A 181 15.41 -1.16 -23.70
N ASN A 182 16.17 -1.32 -24.79
CA ASN A 182 16.12 -2.48 -25.68
C ASN A 182 17.52 -2.97 -26.11
N VAL A 183 17.57 -4.18 -26.70
CA VAL A 183 18.83 -4.86 -27.10
C VAL A 183 19.58 -4.09 -28.18
N GLU A 184 18.87 -3.39 -29.07
CA GLU A 184 19.48 -2.58 -30.14
C GLU A 184 20.17 -1.34 -29.57
N GLU A 185 19.54 -0.66 -28.62
CA GLU A 185 20.13 0.45 -27.87
C GLU A 185 21.32 0.01 -27.03
N SER A 186 21.22 -1.15 -26.37
CA SER A 186 22.34 -1.73 -25.60
C SER A 186 23.56 -1.97 -26.49
N ARG A 187 23.36 -2.48 -27.71
CA ARG A 187 24.43 -2.71 -28.69
C ARG A 187 25.00 -1.41 -29.26
N ALA A 188 24.19 -0.37 -29.42
CA ALA A 188 24.65 0.94 -29.84
C ALA A 188 25.56 1.59 -28.78
N ILE A 189 25.14 1.54 -27.51
CA ILE A 189 25.91 2.05 -26.36
C ILE A 189 27.24 1.30 -26.23
N TYR A 190 27.23 -0.03 -26.40
CA TYR A 190 28.45 -0.83 -26.42
C TYR A 190 29.44 -0.38 -27.50
N LYS A 191 28.96 -0.14 -28.74
CA LYS A 191 29.82 0.34 -29.84
C LYS A 191 30.35 1.75 -29.58
N GLU A 192 29.56 2.64 -29.00
CA GLU A 192 30.01 3.99 -28.61
C GLU A 192 31.13 3.91 -27.56
N ILE A 193 30.95 3.09 -26.51
CA ILE A 193 31.97 2.89 -25.47
C ILE A 193 33.24 2.28 -26.06
N GLN A 194 33.12 1.28 -26.95
CA GLN A 194 34.27 0.65 -27.59
C GLN A 194 35.04 1.60 -28.53
N ALA A 195 34.34 2.51 -29.21
CA ALA A 195 34.97 3.54 -30.03
C ALA A 195 35.75 4.53 -29.17
N VAL A 196 35.21 4.93 -28.02
CA VAL A 196 35.89 5.78 -27.04
C VAL A 196 37.10 5.06 -26.43
N LEU A 197 37.01 3.76 -26.16
CA LEU A 197 38.13 2.98 -25.62
C LEU A 197 39.29 2.78 -26.61
N LYS A 198 39.01 2.80 -27.92
CA LYS A 198 40.03 2.70 -28.99
C LYS A 198 40.60 4.07 -29.42
N SER A 199 39.98 5.17 -29.00
CA SER A 199 40.46 6.55 -29.21
C SER A 199 41.47 6.94 -28.14
#